data_AF-A0A0A9Z544-F1
#
_entry.id   AF-A0A0A9Z544-F1
#
_cell.length_a   1.000
_cell.length_b   1.000
_cell.length_c   1.000
_cell.angle_alpha   90.00
_cell.angle_beta   90.00
_cell.angle_gamma   90.00
#
_symmetry.space_group_name_H-M   'P 1'
#
loop_
_entity.id
_entity.type
_entity.pdbx_description
1 polymer ?
#
loop_
_entity_poly.entity_id
_entity_poly.type
_entity_poly.pdbx_seq_one_letter_code
_entity_poly.pdbx_strand_id
1 'polypeptide(L)'
;LFHLSEGIKPHLVAALDLYEDEEPELLLCYNNPCHFQKISDHSANAEFDFRWNSIPTAIVCAFPYVLAFTTDSMEIRLVINGNLVQTMAMPKLRLISSKSDIFFATTAPEFC
;
A
#
# COMPACT_ATOMS: atom_id res chain seq x y z
N LEU A 1 29.48 9.79 17.42
CA LEU A 1 28.22 10.54 17.22
C LEU A 1 27.32 9.68 16.34
N PHE A 2 26.41 8.92 16.94
CA PHE A 2 25.32 8.31 16.19
C PHE A 2 24.20 9.33 16.17
N HIS A 3 23.97 9.93 14.99
CA HIS A 3 22.77 10.71 14.74
C HIS A 3 21.61 9.72 14.81
N LEU A 4 20.92 9.65 15.96
CA LEU A 4 19.56 9.13 16.00
C LEU A 4 18.76 10.10 15.14
N SER A 5 18.56 9.75 13.86
CA SER A 5 17.49 10.35 13.09
C SER A 5 16.23 10.13 13.92
N GLU A 6 15.53 11.20 14.33
CA GLU A 6 14.16 11.06 14.82
C GLU A 6 13.41 10.22 13.78
N GLY A 7 13.21 8.95 14.09
CA GLY A 7 12.60 8.01 13.17
C GLY A 7 11.23 8.54 12.81
N ILE A 8 10.88 8.53 11.52
CA ILE A 8 9.55 8.93 11.07
C ILE A 8 8.54 8.14 11.88
N LYS A 9 7.74 8.84 12.69
CA LYS A 9 6.73 8.21 13.54
C LYS A 9 5.78 7.40 12.64
N PRO A 10 5.52 6.12 12.95
CA PRO A 10 4.59 5.33 12.15
C PRO A 10 3.21 5.99 12.17
N HIS A 11 2.59 6.10 11.01
CA HIS A 11 1.21 6.56 10.88
C HIS A 11 0.47 5.68 9.87
N LEU A 12 -0.82 5.46 10.13
CA LEU A 12 -1.68 4.68 9.27
C LEU A 12 -1.96 5.45 7.98
N VAL A 13 -1.71 4.83 6.83
CA VAL A 13 -1.99 5.36 5.50
C VAL A 13 -3.32 4.82 4.99
N ALA A 14 -3.59 3.53 5.20
CA ALA A 14 -4.85 2.88 4.86
C ALA A 14 -5.17 1.71 5.79
N ALA A 15 -6.45 1.46 5.98
CA ALA A 15 -6.99 0.19 6.45
C ALA A 15 -7.91 -0.33 5.35
N LEU A 16 -7.62 -1.54 4.86
CA LEU A 16 -8.35 -2.15 3.76
C LEU A 16 -9.08 -3.40 4.26
N ASP A 17 -10.37 -3.49 3.96
CA ASP A 17 -11.18 -4.66 4.26
C ASP A 17 -10.91 -5.75 3.21
N LEU A 18 -10.48 -6.92 3.68
CA LEU A 18 -10.22 -8.12 2.88
C LEU A 18 -11.10 -9.27 3.37
N TYR A 19 -11.31 -10.24 2.49
CA TYR A 19 -12.06 -11.47 2.79
C TYR A 19 -11.23 -12.66 2.30
N GLU A 20 -10.77 -13.49 3.24
CA GLU A 20 -10.10 -14.76 2.98
C GLU A 20 -11.04 -15.88 3.42
N ASP A 21 -11.45 -16.77 2.52
CA ASP A 21 -12.35 -17.90 2.82
C ASP A 21 -13.62 -17.51 3.61
N GLU A 22 -14.24 -16.38 3.27
CA GLU A 22 -15.41 -15.78 3.96
C GLU A 22 -15.13 -15.20 5.36
N GLU A 23 -13.90 -15.32 5.87
CA GLU A 23 -13.46 -14.67 7.11
C GLU A 23 -12.96 -13.24 6.83
N PRO A 24 -13.44 -12.23 7.58
CA PRO A 24 -13.02 -10.86 7.40
C PRO A 24 -11.63 -10.62 8.01
N GLU A 25 -10.76 -9.98 7.25
CA GLU A 25 -9.40 -9.61 7.64
C GLU A 25 -9.11 -8.16 7.24
N LEU A 26 -8.33 -7.44 8.04
CA LEU A 26 -7.87 -6.09 7.72
C LEU A 26 -6.42 -6.12 7.26
N LEU A 27 -6.14 -5.43 6.16
CA LEU A 27 -4.78 -5.03 5.81
C LEU A 27 -4.53 -3.61 6.31
N LEU A 28 -3.75 -3.51 7.39
CA LEU A 28 -3.37 -2.25 8.02
C LEU A 28 -2.03 -1.79 7.45
N CYS A 29 -2.08 -0.77 6.60
CA CYS A 29 -0.88 -0.24 5.97
C CYS A 29 -0.46 1.09 6.59
N TYR A 30 0.72 1.07 7.20
CA TYR A 30 1.41 2.24 7.69
C TYR A 30 2.30 2.84 6.59
N ASN A 31 2.95 3.95 6.91
CA ASN A 31 3.90 4.63 6.04
C ASN A 31 5.13 3.80 5.61
N ASN A 32 5.27 2.55 6.04
CA ASN A 32 6.28 1.63 5.52
C ASN A 32 5.79 0.17 5.54
N PRO A 33 5.48 -0.44 6.71
CA PRO A 33 4.95 -1.80 6.74
C PRO A 33 3.43 -1.85 6.52
N CYS A 34 2.95 -2.98 6.00
CA CYS A 34 1.57 -3.41 6.07
C CYS A 34 1.46 -4.70 6.88
N HIS A 35 0.38 -4.82 7.65
CA HIS A 35 0.11 -5.94 8.54
C HIS A 35 -1.28 -6.51 8.33
N PHE A 36 -1.40 -7.83 8.38
CA PHE A 36 -2.69 -8.52 8.33
C PHE A 36 -3.23 -8.74 9.74
N GLN A 37 -4.50 -8.38 9.94
CA GLN A 37 -5.18 -8.44 11.23
C GLN A 37 -6.53 -9.13 11.06
N LYS A 38 -6.65 -10.36 11.59
CA LYS A 38 -7.92 -11.08 11.63
C LYS A 38 -8.86 -10.41 12.61
N ILE A 39 -10.15 -10.30 12.23
CA ILE A 39 -11.16 -9.67 13.07
C ILE A 39 -11.71 -10.65 14.11
N SER A 40 -11.88 -11.92 13.73
CA SER A 40 -12.56 -12.94 14.55
C SER A 40 -11.84 -13.30 15.84
N ASP A 41 -10.51 -13.36 15.83
CA ASP A 41 -9.69 -13.71 17.00
C ASP A 41 -8.68 -12.64 17.42
N HIS A 42 -8.68 -11.49 16.74
CA HIS A 42 -7.71 -10.40 16.92
C HIS A 42 -6.24 -10.85 16.82
N SER A 43 -5.96 -11.99 16.18
CA SER A 43 -4.60 -12.44 15.92
C SER A 43 -3.98 -11.66 14.75
N ALA A 44 -2.72 -11.30 14.90
CA ALA A 44 -1.93 -10.73 13.82
C ALA A 44 -1.35 -11.88 12.98
N ASN A 45 -1.56 -11.84 11.67
CA ASN A 45 -0.96 -12.79 10.74
C ASN A 45 0.31 -12.20 10.14
N ALA A 46 1.40 -12.27 10.91
CA ALA A 46 2.67 -11.65 10.54
C ALA A 46 3.40 -12.38 9.39
N GLU A 47 2.95 -13.56 8.97
CA GLU A 47 3.60 -14.36 7.93
C GLU A 47 3.61 -13.63 6.59
N PHE A 48 2.57 -12.84 6.31
CA PHE A 48 2.39 -12.13 5.04
C PHE A 48 2.67 -10.63 5.14
N ASP A 49 3.18 -10.17 6.30
CA ASP A 49 3.57 -8.77 6.49
C ASP A 49 4.60 -8.38 5.44
N PHE A 50 4.40 -7.22 4.83
CA PHE A 50 5.29 -6.72 3.80
C PHE A 50 5.58 -5.23 3.99
N ARG A 51 6.63 -4.76 3.31
CA ARG A 51 7.07 -3.37 3.37
C ARG A 51 7.11 -2.79 1.97
N TRP A 52 6.55 -1.59 1.82
CA TRP A 52 6.66 -0.83 0.58
C TRP A 52 8.11 -0.41 0.34
N ASN A 53 8.54 -0.35 -0.93
CA ASN A 53 9.89 0.14 -1.24
C ASN A 53 10.01 1.65 -1.06
N SER A 54 8.89 2.38 -1.08
CA SER A 54 8.80 3.82 -0.87
C SER A 54 7.56 4.14 -0.04
N ILE A 55 7.61 5.23 0.73
CA ILE A 55 6.51 5.64 1.62
C ILE A 55 5.30 6.03 0.76
N PRO A 56 4.18 5.29 0.83
CA PRO A 56 2.99 5.63 0.04
C PRO A 56 2.26 6.83 0.64
N THR A 57 1.69 7.64 -0.25
CA THR A 57 0.75 8.72 0.09
C THR A 57 -0.70 8.24 0.11
N ALA A 58 -1.00 7.20 -0.67
CA ALA A 58 -2.29 6.52 -0.68
C ALA A 58 -2.09 5.05 -1.05
N ILE A 59 -3.02 4.20 -0.60
CA ILE A 59 -3.03 2.78 -0.88
C ILE A 59 -4.45 2.38 -1.28
N VAL A 60 -4.55 1.57 -2.34
CA VAL A 60 -5.83 1.12 -2.89
C VAL A 60 -5.82 -0.40 -3.03
N CYS A 61 -6.90 -1.05 -2.59
CA CYS A 61 -7.15 -2.45 -2.90
C CYS A 61 -7.90 -2.56 -4.22
N ALA A 62 -7.39 -3.40 -5.12
CA ALA A 62 -7.97 -3.73 -6.41
C ALA A 62 -7.78 -5.23 -6.63
N PHE A 63 -8.59 -6.02 -5.92
CA PHE A 63 -8.39 -7.47 -5.81
C PHE A 63 -8.11 -8.14 -7.17
N PRO A 64 -7.04 -8.95 -7.29
CA PRO A 64 -6.18 -9.51 -6.23
C PRO A 64 -4.95 -8.66 -5.86
N TYR A 65 -4.94 -7.37 -6.24
CA TYR A 65 -3.79 -6.48 -6.09
C TYR A 65 -4.00 -5.43 -5.00
N VAL A 66 -2.88 -4.95 -4.45
CA VAL A 66 -2.81 -3.74 -3.65
C VAL A 66 -1.81 -2.78 -4.31
N LEU A 67 -2.23 -1.52 -4.47
CA LEU A 67 -1.49 -0.49 -5.17
C LEU A 67 -1.06 0.58 -4.17
N ALA A 68 0.23 0.89 -4.12
CA ALA A 68 0.78 2.02 -3.42
C ALA A 68 1.06 3.17 -4.40
N PHE A 69 0.55 4.35 -4.08
CA PHE A 69 0.80 5.59 -4.80
C PHE A 69 1.80 6.45 -4.02
N THR A 70 2.95 6.74 -4.61
CA THR A 70 3.85 7.80 -4.13
C THR A 70 3.64 9.07 -4.97
N THR A 71 4.46 10.09 -4.74
CA THR A 71 4.44 11.31 -5.58
C THR A 71 5.02 11.11 -6.98
N ASP A 72 5.74 10.00 -7.20
CA ASP A 72 6.59 9.77 -8.37
C ASP A 72 6.58 8.32 -8.87
N SER A 73 5.86 7.42 -8.21
CA SER A 73 5.81 6.00 -8.56
C SER A 73 4.52 5.33 -8.13
N MET A 74 4.17 4.28 -8.86
CA MET A 74 3.11 3.34 -8.51
C MET A 74 3.72 1.95 -8.32
N GLU A 75 3.46 1.33 -7.17
CA GLU A 75 3.90 -0.02 -6.84
C GLU A 75 2.68 -0.94 -6.70
N ILE A 76 2.71 -2.08 -7.39
CA ILE A 76 1.62 -3.06 -7.40
C ILE A 76 2.13 -4.35 -6.77
N ARG A 77 1.43 -4.83 -5.74
CA ARG A 77 1.70 -6.10 -5.05
C ARG A 77 0.50 -7.02 -5.07
N LEU A 78 0.74 -8.32 -4.94
CA LEU A 78 -0.32 -9.29 -4.65
C LEU A 78 -0.79 -9.13 -3.20
N VAL A 79 -2.10 -9.11 -2.99
CA VAL A 79 -2.66 -9.00 -1.64
C VAL A 79 -2.37 -10.24 -0.79
N ILE A 80 -2.27 -11.42 -1.40
CA ILE A 80 -2.13 -12.70 -0.69
C ILE A 80 -0.78 -12.90 0.02
N ASN A 81 0.27 -12.23 -0.41
CA ASN A 81 1.63 -12.44 0.12
C ASN A 81 2.53 -11.21 0.04
N GLY A 82 2.02 -10.08 -0.45
CA GLY A 82 2.80 -8.85 -0.58
C GLY A 82 3.91 -8.92 -1.64
N ASN A 83 3.93 -9.92 -2.52
CA ASN A 83 4.94 -10.00 -3.57
C ASN A 83 4.79 -8.87 -4.58
N LEU A 84 5.93 -8.27 -4.96
CA LEU A 84 6.00 -7.24 -5.98
C LEU A 84 5.62 -7.81 -7.35
N VAL A 85 4.62 -7.20 -7.98
CA VAL A 85 4.18 -7.51 -9.34
C VAL A 85 4.81 -6.52 -10.33
N GLN A 86 4.70 -5.23 -10.04
CA GLN A 86 5.15 -4.17 -10.94
C GLN A 86 5.48 -2.89 -10.17
N THR A 87 6.48 -2.16 -10.66
CA THR A 87 6.72 -0.76 -10.28
C THR A 87 6.76 0.09 -11.54
N MET A 88 6.17 1.29 -11.48
CA MET A 88 6.16 2.25 -12.57
C MET A 88 6.56 3.63 -12.06
N ALA A 89 7.52 4.27 -12.72
CA ALA A 89 7.83 5.68 -12.47
C ALA A 89 6.77 6.56 -13.14
N MET A 90 6.09 7.38 -12.36
CA MET A 90 4.97 8.23 -12.76
C MET A 90 5.11 9.61 -12.11
N PRO A 91 5.64 10.63 -12.80
CA PRO A 91 5.95 11.91 -12.19
C PRO A 91 4.71 12.71 -11.80
N LYS A 92 4.72 13.28 -10.58
CA LYS A 92 3.59 14.04 -10.00
C LYS A 92 2.32 13.20 -9.92
N LEU A 93 2.47 11.92 -9.59
CA LEU A 93 1.36 10.99 -9.42
C LEU A 93 0.48 11.43 -8.24
N ARG A 94 -0.83 11.41 -8.46
CA ARG A 94 -1.85 11.69 -7.45
C ARG A 94 -3.07 10.81 -7.65
N LEU A 95 -3.47 10.08 -6.61
CA LEU A 95 -4.75 9.41 -6.56
C LEU A 95 -5.88 10.46 -6.47
N ILE A 96 -6.90 10.31 -7.32
CA ILE A 96 -8.10 11.17 -7.32
C ILE A 96 -9.24 10.47 -6.59
N SER A 97 -9.54 9.21 -6.94
CA SER A 97 -10.59 8.40 -6.30
C SER A 97 -10.39 6.92 -6.60
N SER A 98 -10.90 6.06 -5.71
CA SER A 98 -10.82 4.60 -5.83
C SER A 98 -12.13 3.89 -5.46
N LYS A 99 -13.29 4.56 -5.60
CA LYS A 99 -14.57 4.04 -5.10
C LYS A 99 -15.14 2.90 -5.96
N SER A 100 -15.15 3.07 -7.28
CA SER A 100 -15.67 2.08 -8.24
C SER A 100 -14.62 1.65 -9.25
N ASP A 101 -13.69 2.54 -9.53
CA ASP A 101 -12.50 2.33 -10.34
C ASP A 101 -11.41 3.26 -9.80
N ILE A 102 -10.18 3.09 -10.28
CA ILE A 102 -9.00 3.81 -9.82
C ILE A 102 -8.71 4.95 -10.78
N PHE A 103 -9.05 6.17 -10.35
CA PHE A 103 -8.77 7.39 -11.09
C PHE A 103 -7.55 8.06 -10.47
N PHE A 104 -6.53 8.31 -11.27
CA PHE A 104 -5.31 9.02 -10.87
C PHE A 104 -4.83 9.95 -11.99
N ALA A 105 -4.04 10.93 -11.62
CA ALA A 105 -3.37 11.82 -12.56
C ALA A 105 -1.86 11.71 -12.40
N THR A 106 -1.14 11.83 -13.52
CA THR A 106 0.31 11.92 -13.59
C THR A 106 0.69 12.89 -14.71
N THR A 107 1.91 13.41 -14.69
CA THR A 107 2.44 14.16 -15.84
C THR A 107 2.88 13.16 -16.91
N ALA A 108 2.61 13.47 -18.18
CA ALA A 108 3.15 12.71 -19.29
C ALA A 108 4.70 12.78 -19.28
N PRO A 109 5.41 11.74 -19.74
CA PRO A 109 6.84 11.84 -19.96
C PRO A 109 7.14 13.03 -20.88
N GLU A 110 8.19 13.81 -20.58
CA GLU A 110 8.56 14.99 -21.37
C GLU A 110 9.07 14.67 -22.80
N PHE A 111 8.95 13.40 -23.23
CA PHE A 111 9.36 12.92 -24.55
C PHE A 111 8.25 12.02 -25.13
N CYS A 112 7.33 12.64 -25.86
CA CYS A 112 6.51 11.98 -26.88
C CYS A 112 7.01 12.42 -28.26
#